data_AF-A0A954NQE0-F1
#
_entry.id   AF-A0A954NQE0-F1
#
_cell.length_a   1.000
_cell.length_b   1.000
_cell.length_c   1.000
_cell.angle_alpha   90.00
_cell.angle_beta   90.00
_cell.angle_gamma   90.00
#
_symmetry.space_group_name_H-M   'P 1'
#
loop_
_entity.id
_entity.type
_entity.pdbx_description
1 polymer ?
#
loop_
_entity_poly.entity_id
_entity_poly.type
_entity_poly.pdbx_seq_one_letter_code
_entity_poly.pdbx_strand_id
1 'polypeptide(L)'
;MSAVEAFQVVVRSIGLVVFLVAGSVVGFGLLNIIAGGPNPGLCILGTPPLLVGLWLLRGAPALVRFAYPSSQGRESNPVETIGSAYSRRPEGTT
;
A
#
# COMPACT_ATOMS: atom_id res chain seq x y z
N MET A 1 -12.57 10.50 -5.34
CA MET A 1 -11.82 9.29 -4.94
C MET A 1 -11.53 8.49 -6.20
N SER A 2 -10.26 8.34 -6.57
CA SER A 2 -9.87 7.60 -7.78
C SER A 2 -9.92 6.09 -7.53
N ALA A 3 -10.11 5.28 -8.58
CA ALA A 3 -10.14 3.82 -8.47
C ALA A 3 -8.85 3.24 -7.85
N VAL A 4 -7.72 3.92 -8.06
CA VAL A 4 -6.40 3.57 -7.50
C VAL A 4 -6.37 3.79 -5.99
N GLU A 5 -6.92 4.91 -5.50
CA GLU A 5 -7.01 5.19 -4.06
C GLU A 5 -7.89 4.16 -3.35
N ALA A 6 -9.06 3.83 -3.92
CA ALA A 6 -9.96 2.83 -3.36
C ALA A 6 -9.29 1.44 -3.29
N PHE A 7 -8.59 1.03 -4.36
CA PHE A 7 -7.85 -0.22 -4.38
C PHE A 7 -6.72 -0.26 -3.33
N GLN A 8 -5.97 0.84 -3.19
CA GLN A 8 -4.91 0.94 -2.19
C GLN A 8 -5.44 0.86 -0.75
N VAL A 9 -6.61 1.46 -0.48
CA VAL A 9 -7.28 1.34 0.83
C VAL A 9 -7.64 -0.12 1.08
N VAL A 10 -8.24 -0.81 0.12
CA VAL A 10 -8.61 -2.24 0.26
C VAL A 10 -7.37 -3.11 0.53
N VAL A 11 -6.29 -2.92 -0.23
CA VAL A 11 -5.03 -3.66 -0.03
C VAL A 11 -4.45 -3.41 1.36
N ARG A 12 -4.48 -2.15 1.83
CA ARG A 12 -4.05 -1.80 3.19
C ARG A 12 -4.94 -2.41 4.26
N SER A 13 -6.26 -2.43 4.07
CA SER A 13 -7.20 -3.04 5.00
C SER A 13 -6.98 -4.55 5.11
N ILE A 14 -6.80 -5.24 3.99
CA ILE A 14 -6.48 -6.67 3.97
C ILE A 14 -5.14 -6.92 4.66
N GLY A 15 -4.12 -6.14 4.32
CA GLY A 15 -2.81 -6.22 4.97
C GLY A 15 -2.90 -6.04 6.48
N LEU A 16 -3.72 -5.09 6.95
CA LEU A 16 -3.93 -4.81 8.37
C LEU A 16 -4.57 -5.98 9.10
N VAL A 17 -5.57 -6.63 8.50
CA VAL A 17 -6.18 -7.83 9.06
C VAL A 17 -5.15 -8.97 9.13
N VAL A 18 -4.40 -9.21 8.06
CA VAL A 18 -3.36 -10.25 8.02
C VAL A 18 -2.27 -9.98 9.06
N PHE A 19 -1.81 -8.74 9.16
CA PHE A 19 -0.81 -8.32 10.13
C PHE A 19 -1.31 -8.49 11.57
N LEU A 20 -2.56 -8.12 11.85
CA LEU A 20 -3.16 -8.26 13.18
C LEU A 20 -3.22 -9.74 13.60
N VAL A 21 -3.75 -10.61 12.71
CA VAL A 21 -3.87 -12.05 12.97
C VAL A 21 -2.49 -12.68 13.15
N ALA A 22 -1.55 -12.42 12.24
CA ALA A 22 -0.20 -12.96 12.33
C ALA A 22 0.55 -12.46 13.57
N GLY A 23 0.38 -11.17 13.91
CA GLY A 23 0.91 -10.57 15.12
C GLY A 23 0.37 -11.22 16.39
N SER A 24 -0.92 -11.58 16.44
CA SER A 24 -1.50 -12.33 17.56
C SER A 24 -0.91 -13.74 17.69
N VAL A 25 -0.69 -14.45 16.56
CA VAL A 25 -0.08 -15.79 16.58
C VAL A 25 1.36 -15.73 17.08
N VAL A 26 2.15 -14.77 16.62
CA VAL A 26 3.54 -14.57 17.08
C VAL A 26 3.59 -14.11 18.53
N GLY A 27 2.72 -13.18 18.93
CA GLY A 27 2.62 -12.73 20.32
C GLY A 27 2.24 -13.85 21.27
N PHE A 28 1.28 -14.70 20.89
CA PHE A 28 0.92 -15.89 21.65
C PHE A 28 2.05 -16.92 21.69
N GLY A 29 2.76 -17.12 20.57
CA GLY A 29 3.96 -17.96 20.52
C GLY A 29 5.06 -17.48 21.45
N LEU A 30 5.33 -16.17 21.49
CA LEU A 30 6.29 -15.55 22.40
C LEU A 30 5.89 -15.72 23.87
N LEU A 31 4.62 -15.47 24.21
CA LEU A 31 4.10 -15.73 25.56
C LEU A 31 4.25 -17.19 25.97
N ASN A 32 3.98 -18.13 25.04
CA ASN A 32 4.15 -19.56 25.28
C ASN A 32 5.62 -19.90 25.59
N ILE A 33 6.58 -19.33 24.85
CA ILE A 33 8.02 -19.52 25.09
C ILE A 33 8.43 -18.94 26.46
N ILE A 34 7.98 -17.73 26.79
CA ILE A 34 8.29 -17.08 28.08
C ILE A 34 7.72 -17.89 29.26
N ALA A 35 6.55 -18.49 29.09
CA ALA A 35 5.93 -19.37 30.08
C ALA A 35 6.60 -20.75 30.20
N GLY A 36 7.71 -21.00 29.49
CA GLY A 36 8.43 -22.29 29.49
C GLY A 36 7.79 -23.36 28.60
N GLY A 37 6.92 -22.96 27.68
CA GLY A 37 6.23 -23.86 26.76
C GLY A 37 7.14 -24.37 25.64
N PRO A 38 6.97 -25.63 25.19
CA PRO A 38 7.91 -26.32 24.31
C PRO A 38 7.81 -25.97 22.81
N ASN A 39 7.01 -24.96 22.41
CA ASN A 39 6.63 -24.78 21.02
C ASN A 39 7.06 -23.43 20.41
N PRO A 40 8.34 -23.28 20.00
CA PRO A 40 8.79 -22.12 19.24
C PRO A 40 8.24 -22.08 17.80
N GLY A 41 7.64 -23.17 17.31
CA GLY A 41 7.11 -23.30 15.96
C GLY A 41 6.05 -22.26 15.60
N LEU A 42 5.31 -21.73 16.57
CA LEU A 42 4.32 -20.68 16.36
C LEU A 42 4.95 -19.35 15.90
N CYS A 43 6.14 -19.02 16.40
CA CYS A 43 6.86 -17.83 15.96
C CYS A 43 7.40 -18.00 14.54
N ILE A 44 7.94 -19.18 14.21
CA ILE A 44 8.46 -19.48 12.87
C ILE A 44 7.34 -19.49 11.83
N LEU A 45 6.19 -20.08 12.15
CA LEU A 45 5.02 -20.10 11.27
C LEU A 45 4.33 -18.73 11.16
N GLY A 46 4.37 -17.91 12.21
CA GLY A 46 3.76 -16.58 12.22
C GLY A 46 4.61 -15.48 11.57
N THR A 47 5.92 -15.69 11.37
CA THR A 47 6.82 -14.68 10.78
C THR A 47 6.56 -14.43 9.29
N PRO A 48 6.40 -15.45 8.42
CA PRO A 48 6.08 -15.24 7.00
C PRO A 48 4.79 -14.42 6.77
N PRO A 49 3.64 -14.72 7.42
CA PRO A 49 2.43 -13.92 7.22
C PRO A 49 2.55 -12.50 7.81
N LEU A 50 3.38 -12.27 8.83
CA LEU A 50 3.70 -10.92 9.31
C LEU A 50 4.41 -10.08 8.24
N LEU A 51 5.42 -10.66 7.57
CA LEU A 51 6.11 -9.99 6.46
C LEU A 51 5.14 -9.66 5.31
N VAL A 52 4.26 -10.60 4.96
CA VAL A 52 3.25 -10.41 3.91
C VAL A 52 2.26 -9.31 4.30
N GLY A 53 1.76 -9.33 5.53
CA GLY A 53 0.91 -8.26 6.07
C GLY A 53 1.58 -6.90 5.96
N LEU A 54 2.82 -6.77 6.43
CA LEU A 54 3.57 -5.51 6.39
C LEU A 54 3.84 -5.03 4.97
N TRP A 55 4.09 -5.95 4.04
CA TRP A 55 4.25 -5.66 2.62
C TRP A 55 2.94 -5.15 1.97
N LEU A 56 1.79 -5.73 2.36
CA LEU A 56 0.46 -5.25 1.95
C LEU A 56 0.13 -3.87 2.57
N LEU A 57 0.48 -3.61 3.84
CA LEU A 57 0.29 -2.28 4.46
C LEU A 57 1.08 -1.18 3.75
N ARG A 58 2.28 -1.51 3.23
CA ARG A 58 3.09 -0.59 2.43
C ARG A 58 2.43 -0.22 1.09
N GLY A 59 1.25 -0.79 0.81
CA GLY A 59 0.44 -0.53 -0.38
C GLY A 59 0.81 -1.41 -1.55
N ALA A 60 1.61 -2.46 -1.33
CA ALA A 60 2.07 -3.42 -2.33
C ALA A 60 2.31 -2.76 -3.70
N PRO A 61 3.34 -1.88 -3.82
CA PRO A 61 3.53 -1.05 -5.01
C PRO A 61 3.67 -1.85 -6.31
N ALA A 62 4.14 -3.10 -6.23
CA ALA A 62 4.15 -4.04 -7.35
C ALA A 62 2.73 -4.48 -7.78
N LEU A 63 1.82 -4.70 -6.82
CA LEU A 63 0.44 -5.10 -7.04
C LEU A 63 -0.40 -3.97 -7.62
N VAL A 64 -0.18 -2.74 -7.15
CA VAL A 64 -0.80 -1.53 -7.72
C VAL A 64 -0.26 -1.27 -9.13
N ARG A 65 1.05 -1.42 -9.37
CA ARG A 65 1.64 -1.33 -10.72
C ARG A 65 1.12 -2.41 -11.68
N PHE A 66 0.85 -3.61 -11.17
CA PHE A 66 0.30 -4.71 -11.96
C PHE A 66 -1.18 -4.50 -12.30
N ALA A 67 -1.98 -4.04 -11.33
CA ALA A 67 -3.42 -3.79 -11.52
C ALA A 67 -3.71 -2.52 -12.33
N TYR A 68 -2.87 -1.49 -12.21
CA TYR A 68 -3.03 -0.21 -12.89
C TYR A 68 -1.72 0.25 -13.56
N PRO A 69 -1.28 -0.42 -14.63
CA PRO A 69 -0.03 -0.09 -15.33
C PRO A 69 -0.02 1.34 -15.92
N SER A 70 -1.20 1.91 -16.20
CA SER A 70 -1.37 3.21 -16.87
C SER A 70 -1.46 4.42 -15.92
N SER A 71 -1.58 4.24 -14.59
CA SER A 71 -1.81 5.36 -13.68
C SER A 71 -0.55 6.16 -13.32
N GLN A 72 0.64 5.70 -13.74
CA GLN A 72 1.89 6.45 -13.61
C GLN A 72 2.02 7.60 -14.62
N GLY A 73 1.12 7.69 -15.61
CA GLY A 73 1.16 8.73 -16.65
C GLY A 73 0.16 9.87 -16.46
N ARG A 74 -0.55 9.95 -15.32
CA ARG A 74 -1.59 10.98 -15.11
C ARG A 74 -1.46 11.67 -13.75
N GLU A 75 -0.24 12.10 -13.45
CA GLU A 75 -0.04 13.29 -12.63
C GLU A 75 -0.19 14.53 -13.52
N SER A 76 -1.34 14.66 -14.20
CA SER A 76 -1.71 15.92 -14.83
C SER A 76 -2.18 16.84 -13.71
N ASN A 77 -1.24 17.58 -13.15
CA ASN A 77 -1.51 18.82 -12.43
C ASN A 77 -2.61 19.59 -13.20
N PRO A 78 -3.82 19.78 -12.64
CA PRO A 78 -4.85 20.58 -13.31
C PRO A 78 -4.45 22.06 -13.44
N VAL A 79 -3.30 22.46 -12.91
CA VAL A 79 -2.79 23.83 -12.89
C VAL A 79 -1.98 24.18 -14.15
N GLU A 80 -1.39 23.22 -14.87
CA GLU A 80 -0.49 23.51 -16.01
C GLU A 80 -1.24 23.76 -17.34
N THR A 81 -2.49 23.30 -17.45
CA THR A 81 -3.30 23.51 -18.67
C THR A 81 -3.86 24.93 -18.76
N ILE A 82 -4.03 25.64 -17.63
CA ILE A 82 -4.56 27.00 -17.64
C ILE A 82 -3.46 28.03 -17.97
N GLY A 83 -2.23 27.82 -17.51
CA GLY A 83 -1.10 28.73 -17.80
C GLY A 83 -0.66 28.73 -19.27
N SER A 84 -0.70 27.57 -19.93
CA SER A 84 -0.32 27.42 -21.35
C SER A 84 -1.40 27.86 -22.33
N ALA A 85 -2.67 27.90 -21.91
CA ALA A 85 -3.75 28.48 -22.69
C ALA A 85 -3.72 30.02 -22.70
N TYR A 86 -3.20 30.64 -21.62
CA TYR A 86 -3.12 32.10 -21.51
C TYR A 86 -1.87 32.70 -22.17
N SER A 87 -0.77 31.94 -22.28
CA SER A 87 0.47 32.43 -22.91
C SER A 87 0.45 32.37 -24.45
N ARG A 88 -0.65 31.90 -25.05
CA ARG A 88 -0.77 31.72 -26.51
C ARG A 88 -1.79 32.68 -27.14
N ARG A 89 -2.02 33.84 -26.52
CA ARG A 89 -2.66 34.98 -27.20
C ARG A 89 -1.57 35.73 -27.97
N PRO A 90 -1.49 35.64 -29.31
CA PRO A 90 -0.56 36.46 -30.06
C PRO A 90 -1.00 37.92 -29.93
N GLU A 91 -0.17 38.73 -29.28
CA GLU A 91 -0.21 40.18 -29.49
C GLU A 91 0.33 40.44 -30.90
N GLY A 92 -0.58 40.41 -31.86
CA GLY A 92 -0.35 40.84 -33.23
C GLY A 92 -1.18 42.08 -33.53
N THR A 93 -0.45 43.20 -33.70
CA THR A 93 -0.70 44.29 -34.66
C THR A 93 -2.06 45.01 -34.62
N THR A 94 -2.05 46.26 -34.17
CA THR A 94 -1.94 47.47 -35.01
C THR A 94 -1.48 48.65 -34.17
#